data_AF-A0A849EFB0-F1
#
_entry.id   AF-A0A849EFB0-F1
#
_cell.length_a   1.000
_cell.length_b   1.000
_cell.length_c   1.000
_cell.angle_alpha   90.00
_cell.angle_beta   90.00
_cell.angle_gamma   90.00
#
_symmetry.space_group_name_H-M   'P 1'
#
loop_
_entity.id
_entity.type
_entity.pdbx_description
1 polymer ?
#
loop_
_entity_poly.entity_id
_entity_poly.type
_entity_poly.pdbx_seq_one_letter_code
_entity_poly.pdbx_strand_id
1 'polypeptide(L)'
;MKKIPYFLVMCFVCTLMSCSEDGDNNDGDTNNPMQPAARTAIADAAFEQALVELDIDDVVDGSVLTSDAEMVTSLVINDKGITSLLGISDFTMLENLWVNDNQISSVDLSQNTLLKFIFVENNALTSINVSDLNILEKLAVTNNTLTQLDISDNSALQVLQIADNTLGAIDLSAIPNGIQLNTFAVENNPLTCIKVNEEILNDIPSQWTKDANDTYALSCN
;
A
#
# COMPACT_ATOMS: atom_id res chain seq x y z
N MET A 1 0.30 7.23 31.40
CA MET A 1 -0.48 6.05 30.95
C MET A 1 0.50 4.92 30.69
N LYS A 2 0.17 3.71 31.14
CA LYS A 2 1.11 2.58 31.31
C LYS A 2 1.60 2.05 29.96
N LYS A 3 2.92 1.88 29.85
CA LYS A 3 3.62 1.20 28.76
C LYS A 3 3.21 -0.28 28.73
N ILE A 4 2.76 -0.76 27.58
CA ILE A 4 2.70 -2.19 27.28
C ILE A 4 3.87 -2.43 26.32
N PRO A 5 4.94 -3.13 26.72
CA PRO A 5 6.00 -3.49 25.80
C PRO A 5 5.49 -4.60 24.88
N TYR A 6 5.74 -4.47 23.57
CA TYR A 6 5.64 -5.58 22.62
C TYR A 6 6.62 -6.66 23.10
N PHE A 7 6.05 -7.68 23.75
CA PHE A 7 6.79 -8.82 24.26
C PHE A 7 7.09 -9.73 23.07
N LEU A 8 8.35 -9.74 22.66
CA LEU A 8 9.14 -10.94 22.37
C LEU A 8 8.28 -12.18 22.00
N VAL A 9 7.86 -12.29 20.74
CA VAL A 9 7.49 -13.60 20.18
C VAL A 9 8.78 -14.25 19.69
N MET A 10 9.52 -14.84 20.63
CA MET A 10 10.52 -15.82 20.29
C MET A 10 9.82 -17.10 19.80
N CYS A 11 10.17 -17.49 18.58
CA CYS A 11 10.43 -18.86 18.15
C CYS A 11 9.29 -19.90 18.32
N PHE A 12 8.67 -20.27 17.20
CA PHE A 12 8.26 -21.65 16.95
C PHE A 12 8.26 -21.93 15.43
N VAL A 13 9.45 -22.11 14.84
CA VAL A 13 9.58 -22.83 13.56
C VAL A 13 10.28 -24.16 13.84
N CYS A 14 9.48 -25.14 14.22
CA CYS A 14 9.77 -26.58 14.28
C CYS A 14 8.43 -27.22 14.65
N THR A 15 7.80 -28.13 13.90
CA THR A 15 8.21 -29.16 12.95
C THR A 15 6.98 -29.46 12.07
N LEU A 16 7.11 -29.89 10.81
CA LEU A 16 7.02 -31.30 10.42
C LEU A 16 7.59 -31.48 9.01
N MET A 17 8.88 -31.75 8.90
CA MET A 17 9.40 -32.57 7.81
C MET A 17 9.73 -33.92 8.43
N SER A 18 9.12 -34.97 7.89
CA SER A 18 9.19 -36.35 8.36
C SER A 18 10.64 -36.80 8.58
N CYS A 19 10.99 -37.13 9.83
CA CYS A 19 12.16 -37.97 10.10
C CYS A 19 11.91 -39.35 9.46
N SER A 20 12.85 -39.81 8.62
CA SER A 20 13.04 -41.24 8.42
C SER A 20 13.83 -41.75 9.62
N GLU A 21 13.32 -42.80 10.26
CA GLU A 21 14.08 -43.57 11.23
C GLU A 21 15.19 -44.29 10.47
N ASP A 22 16.44 -43.98 10.77
CA ASP A 22 17.53 -44.96 10.74
C ASP A 22 18.64 -44.45 11.67
N GLY A 23 18.91 -45.25 12.70
CA GLY A 23 19.87 -44.91 13.75
C GLY A 23 21.30 -44.96 13.26
N ASP A 24 22.05 -43.89 13.55
CA ASP A 24 23.46 -44.00 13.87
C ASP A 24 23.83 -42.89 14.86
N ASN A 25 24.46 -43.29 15.96
CA ASN A 25 24.91 -42.40 17.01
C ASN A 25 26.38 -42.08 16.75
N ASN A 26 26.69 -40.95 16.13
CA ASN A 26 27.95 -40.24 16.40
C ASN A 26 28.04 -38.84 15.77
N ASP A 27 28.64 -37.96 16.58
CA ASP A 27 29.38 -36.73 16.24
C ASP A 27 28.68 -35.58 15.52
N GLY A 28 28.25 -34.62 16.34
CA GLY A 28 28.80 -33.26 16.27
C GLY A 28 28.62 -32.51 14.96
N ASP A 29 27.39 -32.14 14.62
CA ASP A 29 27.16 -31.03 13.69
C ASP A 29 26.78 -29.76 14.47
N THR A 30 27.81 -29.03 14.94
CA THR A 30 27.68 -27.64 15.39
C THR A 30 28.01 -26.65 14.27
N ASN A 31 27.99 -27.10 13.00
CA ASN A 31 28.48 -26.33 11.86
C ASN A 31 27.38 -26.06 10.83
N ASN A 32 26.14 -25.84 11.27
CA ASN A 32 25.27 -24.96 10.51
C ASN A 32 25.64 -23.52 10.88
N PRO A 33 26.42 -22.78 10.05
CA PRO A 33 26.60 -21.35 10.31
C PRO A 33 25.20 -20.75 10.34
N MET A 34 24.79 -20.24 11.51
CA MET A 34 23.53 -19.52 11.64
C MET A 34 23.53 -18.47 10.55
N GLN A 35 22.70 -18.68 9.51
CA GLN A 35 22.64 -17.79 8.37
C GLN A 35 22.42 -16.37 8.92
N PRO A 36 23.20 -15.37 8.49
CA PRO A 36 22.98 -14.00 8.94
C PRO A 36 21.51 -13.65 8.78
N ALA A 37 20.92 -13.01 9.79
CA ALA A 37 19.53 -12.58 9.71
C ALA A 37 19.34 -11.75 8.44
N ALA A 38 18.31 -12.08 7.66
CA ALA A 38 17.98 -11.34 6.45
C ALA A 38 17.62 -9.89 6.82
N ARG A 39 18.08 -8.94 6.00
CA ARG A 39 17.80 -7.51 6.17
C ARG A 39 17.20 -6.94 4.90
N THR A 40 16.18 -6.12 5.07
CA THR A 40 15.51 -5.34 4.03
C THR A 40 16.22 -4.01 3.91
N ALA A 41 16.67 -3.67 2.70
CA ALA A 41 17.37 -2.41 2.47
C ALA A 41 16.40 -1.22 2.51
N ILE A 42 16.70 -0.22 3.34
CA ILE A 42 15.93 1.02 3.49
C ILE A 42 16.87 2.19 3.18
N ALA A 43 16.97 2.55 1.90
CA ALA A 43 17.96 3.53 1.45
C ALA A 43 17.64 4.99 1.86
N ASP A 44 16.37 5.29 2.08
CA ASP A 44 15.92 6.61 2.54
C ASP A 44 16.03 6.69 4.06
N ALA A 45 16.98 7.48 4.56
CA ALA A 45 17.25 7.62 5.98
C ALA A 45 16.06 8.22 6.76
N ALA A 46 15.18 9.00 6.12
CA ALA A 46 13.98 9.50 6.76
C ALA A 46 12.93 8.40 6.90
N PHE A 47 12.83 7.51 5.92
CA PHE A 47 11.98 6.33 6.01
C PHE A 47 12.47 5.41 7.13
N GLU A 48 13.76 5.10 7.16
CA GLU A 48 14.36 4.28 8.23
C GLU A 48 14.23 4.92 9.60
N GLN A 49 14.48 6.23 9.72
CA GLN A 49 14.28 6.97 10.97
C GLN A 49 12.83 6.87 11.46
N ALA A 50 11.85 6.87 10.55
CA ALA A 50 10.46 6.66 10.90
C ALA A 50 10.18 5.22 11.38
N LEU A 51 10.86 4.21 10.83
CA LEU A 51 10.79 2.83 11.34
C LEU A 51 11.36 2.71 12.75
N VAL A 52 12.49 3.39 13.03
CA VAL A 52 13.07 3.46 14.39
C VAL A 52 12.11 4.15 15.37
N GLU A 53 11.46 5.24 14.97
CA GLU A 53 10.47 5.95 15.79
C GLU A 53 9.21 5.11 16.10
N LEU A 54 8.91 4.12 15.25
CA LEU A 54 7.80 3.19 15.41
C LEU A 54 8.18 1.92 16.18
N ASP A 55 9.41 1.84 16.71
CA ASP A 55 9.98 0.63 17.33
C ASP A 55 9.99 -0.60 16.38
N ILE A 56 10.02 -0.39 15.05
CA ILE A 56 10.15 -1.44 14.03
C ILE A 56 11.62 -1.74 13.75
N ASP A 57 12.48 -0.73 13.90
CA ASP A 57 13.92 -0.82 13.69
C ASP A 57 14.67 -0.26 14.91
N ASP A 58 15.94 -0.62 15.09
CA ASP A 58 16.73 -0.24 16.27
C ASP A 58 17.72 0.90 16.02
N VAL A 59 18.16 1.06 14.77
CA VAL A 59 19.12 2.10 14.38
C VAL A 59 18.91 2.49 12.92
N VAL A 60 19.31 3.70 12.56
CA VAL A 60 19.38 4.13 11.17
C VAL A 60 20.71 3.64 10.59
N ASP A 61 20.73 2.46 9.97
CA ASP A 61 21.91 1.82 9.37
C ASP A 61 21.79 1.47 7.87
N GLY A 62 20.72 1.90 7.22
CA GLY A 62 20.34 1.64 5.84
C GLY A 62 19.50 0.37 5.65
N SER A 63 19.02 -0.26 6.72
CA SER A 63 18.29 -1.52 6.66
C SER A 63 17.54 -1.87 7.92
N VAL A 64 16.43 -2.61 7.78
CA VAL A 64 15.68 -3.21 8.89
C VAL A 64 15.77 -4.73 8.83
N LEU A 65 15.60 -5.43 9.95
CA LEU A 65 15.43 -6.89 9.93
C LEU A 65 14.20 -7.26 9.10
N THR A 66 14.36 -8.15 8.11
CA THR A 66 13.25 -8.57 7.24
C THR A 66 12.12 -9.21 8.04
N SER A 67 12.46 -9.97 9.09
CA SER A 67 11.44 -10.56 9.98
C SER A 67 10.59 -9.53 10.70
N ASP A 68 11.14 -8.34 10.99
CA ASP A 68 10.40 -7.28 11.66
C ASP A 68 9.49 -6.56 10.66
N ALA A 69 9.98 -6.28 9.45
CA ALA A 69 9.19 -5.72 8.35
C ALA A 69 8.00 -6.61 7.95
N GLU A 70 8.21 -7.92 7.84
CA GLU A 70 7.18 -8.91 7.45
C GLU A 70 6.02 -8.99 8.44
N MET A 71 6.20 -8.58 9.70
CA MET A 71 5.13 -8.59 10.71
C MET A 71 4.30 -7.29 10.75
N VAL A 72 4.71 -6.25 10.04
CA VAL A 72 4.03 -4.94 10.06
C VAL A 72 2.73 -5.02 9.26
N THR A 73 1.61 -4.71 9.93
CA THR A 73 0.27 -4.67 9.32
C THR A 73 -0.26 -3.25 9.08
N SER A 74 0.34 -2.25 9.70
CA SER A 74 -0.02 -0.85 9.55
C SER A 74 1.21 0.03 9.67
N LEU A 75 1.43 0.89 8.69
CA LEU A 75 2.54 1.84 8.64
C LEU A 75 1.99 3.25 8.46
N VAL A 76 2.24 4.11 9.45
CA VAL A 76 1.78 5.51 9.47
C VAL A 76 2.98 6.42 9.67
N ILE A 77 3.46 7.02 8.57
CA ILE A 77 4.72 7.77 8.49
C ILE A 77 4.54 9.06 7.67
N ASN A 78 3.45 9.78 7.98
CA ASN A 78 3.13 11.06 7.35
C ASN A 78 4.12 12.17 7.76
N ASP A 79 4.37 13.14 6.88
CA ASP A 79 5.18 14.34 7.15
C ASP A 79 6.56 14.03 7.74
N LYS A 80 7.31 13.19 7.02
CA LYS A 80 8.67 12.76 7.41
C LYS A 80 9.75 13.21 6.43
N GLY A 81 9.37 13.85 5.33
CA GLY A 81 10.30 14.21 4.26
C GLY A 81 10.85 12.99 3.51
N ILE A 82 10.10 11.89 3.48
CA ILE A 82 10.46 10.67 2.79
C ILE A 82 10.39 10.89 1.28
N THR A 83 11.44 10.48 0.58
CA THR A 83 11.53 10.57 -0.88
C THR A 83 11.40 9.21 -1.57
N SER A 84 11.71 8.12 -0.87
CA SER A 84 11.64 6.76 -1.38
C SER A 84 11.13 5.78 -0.34
N LEU A 85 10.22 4.89 -0.77
CA LEU A 85 9.76 3.73 0.00
C LEU A 85 10.47 2.44 -0.45
N LEU A 86 11.69 2.52 -0.98
CA LEU A 86 12.46 1.32 -1.32
C LEU A 86 12.57 0.41 -0.09
N GLY A 87 12.26 -0.87 -0.28
CA GLY A 87 12.18 -1.87 0.80
C GLY A 87 10.74 -2.17 1.27
N ILE A 88 9.75 -1.34 0.91
CA ILE A 88 8.35 -1.57 1.30
C ILE A 88 7.78 -2.91 0.79
N SER A 89 8.36 -3.50 -0.26
CA SER A 89 7.98 -4.80 -0.80
C SER A 89 8.07 -5.94 0.22
N ASP A 90 8.97 -5.83 1.21
CA ASP A 90 9.17 -6.87 2.22
C ASP A 90 8.16 -6.77 3.38
N PHE A 91 7.36 -5.69 3.41
CA PHE A 91 6.25 -5.51 4.36
C PHE A 91 5.02 -6.28 3.86
N THR A 92 5.16 -7.59 3.68
CA THR A 92 4.20 -8.46 2.98
C THR A 92 2.86 -8.60 3.70
N MET A 93 2.81 -8.36 5.02
CA MET A 93 1.58 -8.35 5.82
C MET A 93 0.90 -6.98 5.91
N LEU A 94 1.38 -5.95 5.19
CA LEU A 94 0.87 -4.59 5.29
C LEU A 94 -0.57 -4.48 4.77
N GLU A 95 -1.49 -4.05 5.64
CA GLU A 95 -2.89 -3.81 5.30
C GLU A 95 -3.21 -2.31 5.18
N ASN A 96 -2.44 -1.46 5.87
CA ASN A 96 -2.69 -0.01 5.95
C ASN A 96 -1.39 0.77 5.71
N LEU A 97 -1.38 1.63 4.69
CA LEU A 97 -0.24 2.49 4.37
C LEU A 97 -0.66 3.96 4.36
N TRP A 98 -0.06 4.75 5.25
CA TRP A 98 -0.29 6.19 5.36
C TRP A 98 1.07 6.89 5.29
N VAL A 99 1.32 7.54 4.17
CA VAL A 99 2.58 8.23 3.82
C VAL A 99 2.30 9.64 3.28
N ASN A 100 1.22 10.26 3.75
CA ASN A 100 0.79 11.59 3.35
C ASN A 100 1.88 12.64 3.64
N ASP A 101 1.87 13.74 2.90
CA ASP A 101 2.73 14.90 3.13
C ASP A 101 4.24 14.56 3.07
N ASN A 102 4.61 13.74 2.08
CA ASN A 102 6.00 13.38 1.81
C ASN A 102 6.41 13.87 0.41
N GLN A 103 7.54 13.39 -0.10
CA GLN A 103 8.12 13.78 -1.39
C GLN A 103 8.29 12.56 -2.30
N ILE A 104 7.40 11.58 -2.18
CA ILE A 104 7.47 10.30 -2.89
C ILE A 104 7.04 10.52 -4.34
N SER A 105 7.93 10.20 -5.29
CA SER A 105 7.65 10.32 -6.73
C SER A 105 7.20 9.01 -7.40
N SER A 106 7.48 7.88 -6.75
CA SER A 106 7.13 6.54 -7.22
C SER A 106 7.03 5.57 -6.04
N VAL A 107 6.11 4.61 -6.14
CA VAL A 107 5.96 3.53 -5.15
C VAL A 107 5.66 2.23 -5.88
N ASP A 108 6.29 1.14 -5.44
CA ASP A 108 5.98 -0.23 -5.89
C ASP A 108 5.32 -0.97 -4.73
N LEU A 109 4.05 -1.32 -4.91
CA LEU A 109 3.22 -2.03 -3.93
C LEU A 109 2.86 -3.44 -4.40
N SER A 110 3.51 -3.97 -5.45
CA SER A 110 3.15 -5.25 -6.07
C SER A 110 3.25 -6.46 -5.13
N GLN A 111 4.09 -6.38 -4.09
CA GLN A 111 4.22 -7.44 -3.08
C GLN A 111 3.28 -7.25 -1.88
N ASN A 112 2.70 -6.05 -1.71
CA ASN A 112 1.85 -5.70 -0.57
C ASN A 112 0.37 -6.04 -0.87
N THR A 113 0.10 -7.24 -1.36
CA THR A 113 -1.22 -7.69 -1.86
C THR A 113 -2.33 -7.72 -0.81
N LEU A 114 -1.99 -7.55 0.48
CA LEU A 114 -2.94 -7.45 1.59
C LEU A 114 -3.39 -6.01 1.90
N LEU A 115 -2.90 -5.00 1.15
CA LEU A 115 -3.29 -3.61 1.34
C LEU A 115 -4.79 -3.40 1.12
N LYS A 116 -5.45 -2.86 2.14
CA LYS A 116 -6.85 -2.43 2.12
C LYS A 116 -6.97 -0.92 2.03
N PHE A 117 -6.09 -0.18 2.69
CA PHE A 117 -6.13 1.28 2.73
C PHE A 117 -4.78 1.88 2.36
N ILE A 118 -4.79 2.76 1.35
CA ILE A 118 -3.62 3.47 0.86
C ILE A 118 -3.91 4.97 0.87
N PHE A 119 -3.11 5.70 1.64
CA PHE A 119 -3.13 7.16 1.72
C PHE A 119 -1.72 7.68 1.38
N VAL A 120 -1.60 8.29 0.20
CA VAL A 120 -0.34 8.89 -0.33
C VAL A 120 -0.64 10.30 -0.84
N GLU A 121 -1.45 11.04 -0.08
CA GLU A 121 -1.85 12.41 -0.41
C GLU A 121 -0.68 13.38 -0.26
N ASN A 122 -0.70 14.50 -0.99
CA ASN A 122 0.33 15.55 -0.93
C ASN A 122 1.75 14.99 -1.14
N ASN A 123 1.95 14.33 -2.28
CA ASN A 123 3.22 13.75 -2.70
C ASN A 123 3.53 14.18 -4.15
N ALA A 124 4.47 13.52 -4.81
CA ALA A 124 4.87 13.82 -6.19
C ALA A 124 4.68 12.62 -7.13
N LEU A 125 3.72 11.73 -6.82
CA LEU A 125 3.48 10.53 -7.64
C LEU A 125 3.09 10.93 -9.07
N THR A 126 3.70 10.26 -10.04
CA THR A 126 3.36 10.40 -11.47
C THR A 126 2.55 9.21 -11.99
N SER A 127 2.65 8.07 -11.30
CA SER A 127 1.85 6.87 -11.50
C SER A 127 1.76 6.09 -10.20
N ILE A 128 0.75 5.21 -10.11
CA ILE A 128 0.62 4.18 -9.09
C ILE A 128 -0.01 2.95 -9.75
N ASN A 129 0.55 1.77 -9.50
CA ASN A 129 -0.06 0.51 -9.95
C ASN A 129 -0.79 -0.14 -8.76
N VAL A 130 -2.08 -0.42 -8.95
CA VAL A 130 -2.94 -1.06 -7.95
C VAL A 130 -3.59 -2.35 -8.46
N SER A 131 -3.20 -2.86 -9.64
CA SER A 131 -3.83 -4.02 -10.30
C SER A 131 -3.82 -5.29 -9.44
N ASP A 132 -2.76 -5.49 -8.65
CA ASP A 132 -2.61 -6.69 -7.81
C ASP A 132 -3.30 -6.54 -6.43
N LEU A 133 -3.86 -5.36 -6.14
CA LEU A 133 -4.46 -5.02 -4.84
C LEU A 133 -5.97 -5.29 -4.85
N ASN A 134 -6.34 -6.55 -5.08
CA ASN A 134 -7.73 -6.98 -5.31
C ASN A 134 -8.68 -6.76 -4.12
N ILE A 135 -8.13 -6.59 -2.92
CA ILE A 135 -8.90 -6.30 -1.69
C ILE A 135 -8.84 -4.82 -1.28
N LEU A 136 -8.33 -3.94 -2.14
CA LEU A 136 -8.21 -2.51 -1.87
C LEU A 136 -9.60 -1.89 -1.68
N GLU A 137 -9.83 -1.31 -0.51
CA GLU A 137 -11.09 -0.69 -0.12
C GLU A 137 -11.00 0.84 -0.21
N LYS A 138 -9.83 1.43 0.05
CA LYS A 138 -9.64 2.88 0.05
C LYS A 138 -8.33 3.27 -0.63
N LEU A 139 -8.43 4.15 -1.61
CA LEU A 139 -7.30 4.77 -2.27
C LEU A 139 -7.45 6.30 -2.22
N ALA A 140 -6.53 6.96 -1.54
CA ALA A 140 -6.41 8.41 -1.51
C ALA A 140 -5.02 8.82 -2.02
N VAL A 141 -5.00 9.50 -3.15
CA VAL A 141 -3.81 10.00 -3.84
C VAL A 141 -4.01 11.46 -4.27
N THR A 142 -4.84 12.19 -3.51
CA THR A 142 -5.10 13.62 -3.69
C THR A 142 -3.80 14.42 -3.73
N ASN A 143 -3.74 15.46 -4.56
CA ASN A 143 -2.60 16.36 -4.66
C ASN A 143 -1.29 15.61 -4.99
N ASN A 144 -1.30 14.99 -6.18
CA ASN A 144 -0.16 14.35 -6.82
C ASN A 144 -0.11 14.84 -8.29
N THR A 145 0.64 14.15 -9.15
CA THR A 145 0.78 14.48 -10.57
C THR A 145 0.42 13.29 -11.46
N LEU A 146 -0.55 12.47 -11.04
CA LEU A 146 -0.99 11.30 -11.79
C LEU A 146 -1.58 11.73 -13.14
N THR A 147 -1.19 11.07 -14.22
CA THR A 147 -1.72 11.30 -15.58
C THR A 147 -2.74 10.24 -15.99
N GLN A 148 -2.67 9.08 -15.35
CA GLN A 148 -3.57 7.95 -15.53
C GLN A 148 -3.71 7.18 -14.21
N LEU A 149 -4.85 6.51 -14.06
CA LEU A 149 -5.09 5.57 -12.97
C LEU A 149 -6.00 4.47 -13.50
N ASP A 150 -5.54 3.22 -13.42
CA ASP A 150 -6.33 2.03 -13.73
C ASP A 150 -6.77 1.38 -12.41
N ILE A 151 -8.08 1.19 -12.27
CA ILE A 151 -8.73 0.54 -11.12
C ILE A 151 -9.62 -0.62 -11.55
N SER A 152 -9.42 -1.15 -12.76
CA SER A 152 -10.31 -2.15 -13.36
C SER A 152 -10.36 -3.47 -12.57
N ASP A 153 -9.30 -3.79 -11.81
CA ASP A 153 -9.22 -4.96 -10.95
C ASP A 153 -9.66 -4.69 -9.49
N ASN A 154 -9.88 -3.43 -9.10
CA ASN A 154 -10.16 -3.03 -7.71
C ASN A 154 -11.67 -2.90 -7.42
N SER A 155 -12.45 -3.93 -7.78
CA SER A 155 -13.91 -3.94 -7.63
C SER A 155 -14.43 -3.80 -6.18
N ALA A 156 -13.55 -3.99 -5.18
CA ALA A 156 -13.85 -3.81 -3.76
C ALA A 156 -13.79 -2.35 -3.27
N LEU A 157 -13.32 -1.41 -4.10
CA LEU A 157 -13.14 0.00 -3.72
C LEU A 157 -14.43 0.63 -3.19
N GLN A 158 -14.29 1.31 -2.06
CA GLN A 158 -15.34 2.04 -1.37
C GLN A 158 -15.09 3.55 -1.34
N VAL A 159 -13.81 3.93 -1.32
CA VAL A 159 -13.36 5.33 -1.33
C VAL A 159 -12.28 5.49 -2.38
N LEU A 160 -12.49 6.43 -3.30
CA LEU A 160 -11.50 6.85 -4.28
C LEU A 160 -11.36 8.37 -4.26
N GLN A 161 -10.24 8.87 -3.75
CA GLN A 161 -9.91 10.29 -3.71
C GLN A 161 -8.68 10.54 -4.57
N ILE A 162 -8.91 11.17 -5.71
CA ILE A 162 -7.95 11.39 -6.79
C ILE A 162 -7.98 12.85 -7.27
N ALA A 163 -8.55 13.75 -6.47
CA ALA A 163 -8.59 15.17 -6.75
C ALA A 163 -7.17 15.77 -6.85
N ASP A 164 -7.04 16.93 -7.48
CA ASP A 164 -5.78 17.65 -7.62
C ASP A 164 -4.68 16.78 -8.24
N ASN A 165 -4.96 16.27 -9.44
CA ASN A 165 -4.03 15.49 -10.26
C ASN A 165 -4.06 16.01 -11.71
N THR A 166 -3.49 15.25 -12.65
CA THR A 166 -3.47 15.60 -14.09
C THR A 166 -4.14 14.54 -14.96
N LEU A 167 -5.14 13.84 -14.41
CA LEU A 167 -5.85 12.77 -15.10
C LEU A 167 -6.64 13.32 -16.28
N GLY A 168 -6.40 12.77 -17.47
CA GLY A 168 -7.18 13.10 -18.69
C GLY A 168 -8.41 12.21 -18.89
N ALA A 169 -8.47 11.07 -18.21
CA ALA A 169 -9.60 10.16 -18.19
C ALA A 169 -9.61 9.35 -16.89
N ILE A 170 -10.79 8.85 -16.52
CA ILE A 170 -10.97 7.86 -15.46
C ILE A 170 -12.12 6.92 -15.85
N ASP A 171 -11.93 5.62 -15.63
CA ASP A 171 -12.91 4.58 -15.93
C ASP A 171 -13.34 3.87 -14.65
N LEU A 172 -14.59 4.09 -14.25
CA LEU A 172 -15.25 3.48 -13.10
C LEU A 172 -16.21 2.35 -13.53
N SER A 173 -16.22 1.92 -14.80
CA SER A 173 -17.18 0.92 -15.28
C SER A 173 -17.01 -0.46 -14.65
N ALA A 174 -15.85 -0.77 -14.07
CA ALA A 174 -15.59 -1.98 -13.28
C ALA A 174 -16.20 -1.93 -11.86
N ILE A 175 -16.56 -0.75 -11.35
CA ILE A 175 -17.19 -0.61 -10.04
C ILE A 175 -18.65 -1.10 -10.13
N PRO A 176 -19.08 -2.08 -9.31
CA PRO A 176 -20.40 -2.71 -9.50
C PRO A 176 -21.59 -1.75 -9.39
N ASN A 177 -21.55 -0.81 -8.46
CA ASN A 177 -22.59 0.19 -8.25
C ASN A 177 -22.04 1.39 -7.45
N GLY A 178 -22.77 2.51 -7.46
CA GLY A 178 -22.38 3.73 -6.75
C GLY A 178 -22.50 3.63 -5.22
N ILE A 179 -23.25 2.66 -4.69
CA ILE A 179 -23.35 2.43 -3.24
C ILE A 179 -22.06 1.79 -2.71
N GLN A 180 -21.43 0.90 -3.49
CA GLN A 180 -20.14 0.30 -3.19
C GLN A 180 -19.08 1.39 -3.09
N LEU A 181 -18.87 2.16 -4.17
CA LEU A 181 -17.99 3.33 -4.17
C LEU A 181 -18.72 4.54 -3.55
N ASN A 182 -18.93 4.50 -2.24
CA ASN A 182 -19.70 5.50 -1.52
C ASN A 182 -19.05 6.89 -1.49
N THR A 183 -17.74 6.99 -1.71
CA THR A 183 -17.00 8.25 -1.76
C THR A 183 -16.13 8.31 -3.01
N PHE A 184 -16.32 9.35 -3.81
CA PHE A 184 -15.51 9.61 -5.01
C PHE A 184 -15.23 11.11 -5.13
N ALA A 185 -13.95 11.48 -5.20
CA ALA A 185 -13.51 12.86 -5.40
C ALA A 185 -12.45 12.90 -6.50
N VAL A 186 -12.70 13.70 -7.54
CA VAL A 186 -11.86 13.79 -8.75
C VAL A 186 -11.72 15.22 -9.26
N GLU A 187 -12.16 16.22 -8.49
CA GLU A 187 -12.04 17.64 -8.82
C GLU A 187 -10.60 18.03 -9.15
N ASN A 188 -10.45 19.12 -9.90
CA ASN A 188 -9.16 19.66 -10.31
C ASN A 188 -8.31 18.64 -11.08
N ASN A 189 -8.94 17.91 -12.01
CA ASN A 189 -8.28 17.13 -13.04
C ASN A 189 -8.71 17.64 -14.42
N PRO A 190 -7.87 17.59 -15.46
CA PRO A 190 -8.22 18.00 -16.82
C PRO A 190 -9.13 17.00 -17.54
N LEU A 191 -10.18 16.53 -16.85
CA LEU A 191 -11.18 15.62 -17.38
C LEU A 191 -12.19 16.38 -18.26
N THR A 192 -12.88 15.59 -19.09
CA THR A 192 -14.13 16.03 -19.75
C THR A 192 -15.22 14.98 -19.59
N CYS A 193 -14.84 13.75 -19.26
CA CYS A 193 -15.71 12.60 -19.16
C CYS A 193 -15.18 11.61 -18.12
N ILE A 194 -16.09 11.10 -17.30
CA ILE A 194 -15.89 10.06 -16.30
C ILE A 194 -16.70 8.87 -16.79
N LYS A 195 -16.01 7.80 -17.21
CA LYS A 195 -16.69 6.61 -17.70
C LYS A 195 -17.26 5.82 -16.53
N VAL A 196 -18.53 5.48 -16.61
CA VAL A 196 -19.26 4.71 -15.59
C VAL A 196 -20.07 3.60 -16.27
N ASN A 197 -20.61 2.66 -15.50
CA ASN A 197 -21.58 1.69 -16.02
C ASN A 197 -23.02 2.22 -15.94
N GLU A 198 -23.97 1.45 -16.49
CA GLU A 198 -25.39 1.83 -16.54
C GLU A 198 -26.02 1.96 -15.14
N GLU A 199 -25.62 1.11 -14.20
CA GLU A 199 -26.11 1.15 -12.82
C GLU A 199 -25.76 2.48 -12.15
N ILE A 200 -24.49 2.89 -12.21
CA ILE A 200 -24.01 4.16 -11.65
C ILE A 200 -24.65 5.35 -12.38
N LEU A 201 -24.75 5.30 -13.71
CA LEU A 201 -25.31 6.41 -14.49
C LEU A 201 -26.77 6.71 -14.14
N ASN A 202 -27.53 5.69 -13.76
CA ASN A 202 -28.93 5.81 -13.37
C ASN A 202 -29.13 6.33 -11.93
N ASP A 203 -28.14 6.19 -11.05
CA ASP A 203 -28.19 6.63 -9.65
C ASP A 203 -26.81 7.12 -9.18
N ILE A 204 -26.41 8.31 -9.65
CA ILE A 204 -25.13 8.92 -9.27
C ILE A 204 -25.15 9.28 -7.77
N PRO A 205 -24.20 8.77 -6.96
CA PRO A 205 -24.19 9.05 -5.53
C PRO A 205 -23.99 10.54 -5.22
N SER A 206 -24.80 11.07 -4.31
CA SER A 206 -24.76 12.49 -3.91
C SER A 206 -23.44 12.94 -3.26
N GLN A 207 -22.63 12.00 -2.77
CA GLN A 207 -21.32 12.26 -2.16
C GLN A 207 -20.20 12.33 -3.20
N TRP A 208 -20.48 12.01 -4.47
CA TRP A 208 -19.49 12.10 -5.53
C TRP A 208 -19.26 13.56 -5.91
N THR A 209 -18.00 13.88 -6.11
CA THR A 209 -17.55 15.24 -6.39
C THR A 209 -16.61 15.23 -7.58
N LYS A 210 -16.79 16.21 -8.47
CA LYS A 210 -16.12 16.36 -9.76
C LYS A 210 -16.20 17.83 -10.20
N ASP A 211 -15.46 18.21 -11.23
CA ASP A 211 -15.56 19.56 -11.77
C ASP A 211 -16.90 19.77 -12.49
N ALA A 212 -17.31 21.03 -12.59
CA ALA A 212 -18.60 21.41 -13.20
C ALA A 212 -18.68 21.01 -14.68
N ASN A 213 -17.55 20.98 -15.38
CA ASN A 213 -17.46 20.68 -16.81
C ASN A 213 -17.35 19.18 -17.11
N ASP A 214 -17.08 18.36 -16.11
CA ASP A 214 -16.98 16.91 -16.27
C ASP A 214 -18.36 16.30 -16.45
N THR A 215 -18.45 15.23 -17.24
CA THR A 215 -19.72 14.51 -17.48
C THR A 215 -19.57 13.04 -17.15
N TYR A 216 -20.61 12.41 -16.60
CA TYR A 216 -20.66 10.95 -16.47
C TYR A 216 -21.24 10.36 -17.75
N ALA A 217 -20.63 9.30 -18.30
CA ALA A 217 -21.12 8.65 -19.50
C ALA A 217 -20.75 7.16 -19.56
N LEU A 218 -21.49 6.39 -20.36
CA LEU A 218 -21.15 4.98 -20.65
C LEU A 218 -19.95 4.83 -21.59
N SER A 219 -19.57 5.90 -22.27
CA SER A 219 -18.45 5.95 -23.22
C SER A 219 -17.90 7.38 -23.28
N CYS A 220 -16.58 7.50 -23.15
CA CYS A 220 -15.84 8.75 -23.35
C CYS A 220 -15.13 8.66 -24.72
N ASN A 221 -15.28 9.71 -25.55
CA ASN A 221 -14.68 9.78 -26.88
C ASN A 221 -13.40 10.60 -26.89
#